data_AF-A0AAE3GC04-F1
#
_entry.id   AF-A0AAE3GC04-F1
#
_cell.length_a   1.000
_cell.length_b   1.000
_cell.length_c   1.000
_cell.angle_alpha   90.00
_cell.angle_beta   90.00
_cell.angle_gamma   90.00
#
_symmetry.space_group_name_H-M   'P 1'
#
loop_
_entity.id
_entity.type
_entity.pdbx_description
1 polymer ?
#
loop_
_entity_poly.entity_id
_entity_poly.type
_entity_poly.pdbx_seq_one_letter_code
_entity_poly.pdbx_strand_id
1 'polypeptide(L)'
;MPDGFEVTPEEIEKFAENLQALSEHMERSSEVLNAVRFDPLVFGIFGQFFRIGAEMHVNKAKDQLKNSAAKIASARELALQTAQTYRDTDQSNADTFNKG
;
A
#
# COMPACT_ATOMS: atom_id res chain seq x y z
N MET A 1 -33.40 -5.90 -14.41
CA MET A 1 -32.76 -5.49 -13.14
C MET A 1 -31.75 -4.41 -13.52
N PRO A 2 -31.65 -3.29 -12.79
CA PRO A 2 -30.76 -2.21 -13.20
C PRO A 2 -29.34 -2.76 -13.25
N ASP A 3 -28.60 -2.43 -14.31
CA ASP A 3 -27.20 -2.81 -14.54
C ASP A 3 -26.41 -2.47 -13.27
N GLY A 4 -26.25 -3.46 -12.39
CA GLY A 4 -25.48 -3.32 -11.18
C GLY A 4 -24.04 -3.09 -11.59
N PHE A 5 -23.32 -2.23 -10.87
CA PHE A 5 -21.87 -2.17 -10.98
C PHE A 5 -21.33 -3.58 -10.70
N GLU A 6 -21.09 -4.35 -11.76
CA GLU A 6 -20.59 -5.71 -11.69
C GLU A 6 -19.08 -5.61 -11.55
N VAL A 7 -18.63 -5.63 -10.30
CA VAL A 7 -17.20 -5.67 -9.99
C VAL A 7 -16.75 -7.11 -10.20
N THR A 8 -15.97 -7.37 -11.25
CA THR A 8 -15.49 -8.72 -11.53
C THR A 8 -14.29 -9.07 -10.65
N PRO A 9 -14.03 -10.36 -10.38
CA PRO A 9 -12.81 -10.79 -9.70
C PRO A 9 -11.52 -10.23 -10.33
N GLU A 10 -11.47 -10.14 -11.66
CA GLU A 10 -10.31 -9.59 -12.40
C GLU A 10 -10.10 -8.10 -12.11
N GLU A 11 -11.18 -7.33 -11.97
CA GLU A 11 -11.09 -5.91 -11.61
C GLU A 11 -10.58 -5.72 -10.17
N ILE A 12 -10.99 -6.61 -9.25
CA ILE A 12 -10.50 -6.61 -7.86
C ILE A 12 -9.02 -6.99 -7.81
N GLU A 13 -8.59 -7.97 -8.60
CA GLU A 13 -7.17 -8.35 -8.70
C GLU A 13 -6.33 -7.22 -9.28
N LYS A 14 -6.79 -6.56 -10.34
CA LYS A 14 -6.12 -5.39 -10.90
C LYS A 14 -6.02 -4.25 -9.89
N PHE A 15 -7.05 -4.04 -9.07
CA PHE A 15 -6.99 -3.09 -7.96
C PHE A 15 -5.93 -3.51 -6.91
N ALA A 16 -5.84 -4.81 -6.58
CA ALA A 16 -4.84 -5.35 -5.68
C ALA A 16 -3.39 -5.18 -6.20
N GLU A 17 -3.17 -5.33 -7.52
CA GLU A 17 -1.89 -5.03 -8.17
C GLU A 17 -1.50 -3.56 -8.07
N ASN A 18 -2.47 -2.65 -8.28
CA ASN A 18 -2.23 -1.21 -8.12
C ASN A 18 -1.87 -0.85 -6.68
N LEU A 19 -2.49 -1.49 -5.69
CA LEU A 19 -2.13 -1.33 -4.28
C LEU A 19 -0.71 -1.83 -4.01
N GLN A 20 -0.29 -2.94 -4.64
CA GLN A 20 1.08 -3.43 -4.53
C GLN A 20 2.09 -2.40 -5.06
N ALA A 21 1.88 -1.89 -6.27
CA ALA A 21 2.76 -0.88 -6.85
C ALA A 21 2.86 0.37 -5.95
N LEU A 22 1.73 0.82 -5.39
CA LEU A 22 1.71 1.96 -4.47
C LEU A 22 2.52 1.69 -3.18
N SER A 23 2.40 0.49 -2.61
CA SER A 23 3.18 0.09 -1.44
C SER A 23 4.69 0.11 -1.73
N GLU A 24 5.10 -0.46 -2.87
CA GLU A 24 6.50 -0.48 -3.30
C GLU A 24 7.06 0.94 -3.51
N HIS A 25 6.25 1.86 -4.06
CA HIS A 25 6.63 3.27 -4.21
C HIS A 25 6.78 3.99 -2.86
N MET A 26 5.94 3.67 -1.86
CA MET A 26 6.06 4.22 -0.51
C MET A 26 7.30 3.71 0.23
N GLU A 27 7.63 2.43 0.07
CA GLU A 27 8.86 1.85 0.63
C GLU A 27 10.10 2.50 0.00
N ARG A 28 10.13 2.64 -1.33
CA ARG A 28 11.25 3.29 -2.02
C ARG A 28 11.39 4.78 -1.62
N SER A 29 10.28 5.46 -1.35
CA SER A 29 10.30 6.84 -0.83
C SER A 29 10.87 6.91 0.59
N SER A 30 10.58 5.92 1.44
CA SER A 30 11.17 5.77 2.78
C SER A 30 12.68 5.52 2.72
N GLU A 31 13.15 4.73 1.76
CA GLU A 31 14.60 4.52 1.53
C GLU A 31 15.33 5.80 1.12
N VAL A 32 14.72 6.63 0.26
CA VAL A 32 15.27 7.94 -0.10
C VAL A 32 15.39 8.85 1.12
N LEU A 33 14.40 8.84 2.01
CA LEU A 33 14.48 9.58 3.27
C LEU A 33 15.58 9.05 4.22
N ASN A 34 15.84 7.75 4.25
CA ASN A 34 16.98 7.18 4.98
C ASN A 34 18.34 7.61 4.39
N ALA A 35 18.40 7.91 3.09
CA ALA A 35 19.62 8.34 2.43
C ALA A 35 19.99 9.81 2.72
N VAL A 36 19.11 10.58 3.36
CA VAL A 36 19.38 11.97 3.75
C VAL A 36 20.50 11.99 4.80
N ARG A 37 21.68 12.47 4.41
CA ARG A 37 22.82 12.64 5.31
C ARG A 37 22.70 13.97 6.07
N PHE A 38 22.68 13.86 7.39
CA PHE A 38 22.64 14.99 8.32
C PHE A 38 24.03 15.39 8.84
N ASP A 39 25.09 15.19 8.04
CA ASP A 39 26.47 15.36 8.48
C ASP A 39 26.73 16.80 9.02
N PRO A 40 27.42 16.97 10.17
CA PRO A 40 27.82 18.28 10.68
C PRO A 40 28.54 19.15 9.63
N LEU A 41 29.21 18.56 8.65
CA LEU A 41 29.87 19.25 7.54
C LEU A 41 28.89 19.99 6.60
N VAL A 42 27.60 19.61 6.59
CA VAL A 42 26.55 20.22 5.75
C VAL A 42 25.86 21.40 6.46
N PHE A 43 25.73 21.35 7.78
CA PHE A 43 24.97 22.35 8.56
C PHE A 43 25.85 23.27 9.45
N GLY A 44 27.13 22.95 9.65
CA GLY A 44 28.04 23.73 10.51
C GLY A 44 27.71 23.65 12.01
N ILE A 45 28.61 24.17 12.86
CA ILE A 45 28.51 24.07 14.34
C ILE A 45 27.26 24.77 14.92
N PHE A 46 26.66 25.74 14.23
CA PHE A 46 25.40 26.37 14.66
C PHE A 46 24.14 25.72 14.08
N GLY A 47 24.26 24.94 13.00
CA GLY A 47 23.14 24.26 12.35
C GLY A 47 22.72 22.95 13.02
N GLN A 48 23.32 22.58 14.15
CA GLN A 48 23.06 21.27 14.80
C GLN A 48 21.64 21.18 15.39
N PHE A 49 21.06 22.30 15.83
CA PHE A 49 19.65 22.33 16.24
C PHE A 49 18.69 22.12 15.05
N PHE A 50 19.01 22.73 13.91
CA PHE A 50 18.27 22.51 12.66
C PHE A 50 18.42 21.07 12.16
N ARG A 51 19.61 20.49 12.32
CA ARG A 51 19.88 19.08 12.05
C ARG A 51 19.00 18.17 12.87
N ILE A 52 18.93 18.36 14.20
CA ILE A 52 18.09 17.55 15.10
C ILE A 52 16.61 17.66 14.70
N GLY A 53 16.13 18.88 14.41
CA GLY A 53 14.76 19.09 13.95
C GLY A 53 14.47 18.39 12.61
N ALA A 54 15.35 18.56 11.63
CA ALA A 54 15.21 17.94 10.31
C ALA A 54 15.27 16.41 10.38
N GLU A 55 16.19 15.85 11.17
CA GLU A 55 16.33 14.42 11.40
C GLU A 55 15.07 13.84 12.06
N MET A 56 14.48 14.55 13.03
CA MET A 56 13.23 14.14 13.68
C MET A 56 12.05 14.16 12.70
N HIS A 57 11.92 15.21 11.87
CA HIS A 57 10.85 15.29 10.87
C HIS A 57 11.01 14.23 9.78
N VAL A 58 12.24 13.96 9.32
CA VAL A 58 12.53 12.92 8.33
C VAL A 58 12.25 11.52 8.89
N ASN A 59 12.64 11.25 10.14
CA ASN A 59 12.31 9.99 10.80
C ASN A 59 10.80 9.81 10.98
N LYS A 60 10.07 10.86 11.36
CA LYS A 60 8.60 10.80 11.48
C LYS A 60 7.93 10.55 10.12
N ALA A 61 8.39 11.22 9.06
CA ALA A 61 7.89 11.00 7.70
C ALA A 61 8.16 9.57 7.24
N LYS A 62 9.35 9.04 7.52
CA LYS A 62 9.72 7.65 7.25
C LYS A 62 8.78 6.66 7.93
N ASP A 63 8.53 6.83 9.22
CA ASP A 63 7.66 5.94 9.98
C ASP A 63 6.23 5.98 9.45
N GLN A 64 5.75 7.17 9.06
CA GLN A 64 4.43 7.29 8.42
C GLN A 64 4.37 6.60 7.05
N LEU A 65 5.40 6.73 6.21
CA LEU A 65 5.46 6.01 4.93
C LEU A 65 5.44 4.50 5.13
N LYS A 66 6.21 3.99 6.09
CA LYS A 66 6.24 2.56 6.41
C LYS A 66 4.90 2.05 6.93
N ASN A 67 4.25 2.81 7.82
CA ASN A 67 2.93 2.46 8.34
C ASN A 67 1.85 2.50 7.25
N SER A 68 1.91 3.46 6.33
CA SER A 68 0.99 3.52 5.19
C SER A 68 1.21 2.37 4.21
N ALA A 69 2.46 2.03 3.89
CA ALA A 69 2.79 0.86 3.07
C ALA A 69 2.21 -0.43 3.67
N ALA A 70 2.37 -0.64 4.98
CA ALA A 70 1.80 -1.80 5.68
C ALA A 70 0.26 -1.84 5.57
N LYS A 71 -0.43 -0.70 5.75
CA LYS A 71 -1.90 -0.64 5.61
C LYS A 71 -2.36 -0.93 4.18
N ILE A 72 -1.61 -0.47 3.18
CA ILE A 72 -1.90 -0.73 1.76
C ILE A 72 -1.69 -2.21 1.44
N ALA A 73 -0.65 -2.84 1.98
CA ALA A 73 -0.44 -4.27 1.86
C ALA A 73 -1.59 -5.08 2.48
N SER A 74 -2.10 -4.68 3.65
CA SER A 74 -3.29 -5.31 4.24
C SER A 74 -4.55 -5.11 3.39
N ALA A 75 -4.73 -3.91 2.80
CA ALA A 75 -5.85 -3.65 1.90
C ALA A 75 -5.80 -4.52 0.63
N ARG A 76 -4.60 -4.76 0.10
CA ARG A 76 -4.36 -5.69 -1.02
C ARG A 76 -4.78 -7.11 -0.65
N GLU A 77 -4.40 -7.59 0.54
CA GLU A 77 -4.76 -8.93 0.99
C GLU A 77 -6.28 -9.10 1.11
N LEU A 78 -6.97 -8.10 1.66
CA LEU A 78 -8.43 -8.08 1.71
C LEU A 78 -9.08 -8.07 0.31
N ALA A 79 -8.51 -7.32 -0.64
CA ALA A 79 -9.00 -7.31 -2.02
C ALA A 79 -8.85 -8.71 -2.65
N LEU A 80 -7.72 -9.37 -2.50
CA LEU A 80 -7.50 -10.73 -3.01
C LEU A 80 -8.46 -11.75 -2.37
N GLN A 81 -8.68 -11.66 -1.05
CA GLN A 81 -9.68 -12.50 -0.37
C GLN A 81 -11.10 -12.26 -0.88
N THR A 82 -11.44 -10.99 -1.19
CA THR A 82 -12.74 -10.64 -1.77
C THR A 82 -12.88 -11.23 -3.17
N ALA A 83 -11.86 -11.08 -4.03
CA ALA A 83 -11.87 -11.68 -5.38
C ALA A 83 -12.06 -13.20 -5.34
N GLN A 84 -11.36 -13.88 -4.42
CA GLN A 84 -11.52 -15.32 -4.22
C GLN A 84 -12.95 -15.69 -3.79
N THR A 85 -13.52 -14.93 -2.85
CA THR A 85 -14.89 -15.16 -2.37
C THR A 85 -15.92 -15.04 -3.49
N TYR A 86 -15.74 -14.08 -4.41
CA TYR A 86 -16.60 -13.94 -5.59
C TYR A 86 -16.49 -15.16 -6.49
N ARG A 87 -15.27 -15.61 -6.81
CA ARG A 87 -15.06 -16.83 -7.62
C ARG A 87 -15.70 -18.07 -7.01
N ASP A 88 -15.51 -18.28 -5.71
CA ASP A 88 -16.05 -19.43 -5.01
C ASP A 88 -17.59 -19.41 -5.02
N THR A 89 -18.18 -18.23 -4.86
CA THR A 89 -19.63 -18.03 -4.89
C THR A 89 -20.19 -18.27 -6.29
N ASP A 90 -19.56 -17.71 -7.32
CA ASP A 90 -19.99 -17.89 -8.71
C ASP A 90 -19.86 -19.35 -9.16
N GLN A 91 -18.78 -20.02 -8.76
CA GLN A 91 -18.57 -21.44 -9.03
C GLN A 91 -19.61 -22.31 -8.30
N SER A 92 -19.90 -22.02 -7.03
CA SER A 92 -20.93 -22.72 -6.26
C SER A 92 -22.32 -22.54 -6.88
N ASN A 93 -22.63 -21.34 -7.37
CA ASN A 93 -23.89 -21.06 -8.05
C ASN A 93 -23.97 -21.83 -9.37
N ALA A 94 -22.92 -21.80 -10.20
CA ALA A 94 -22.87 -22.54 -11.45
C ALA A 94 -23.03 -24.05 -11.25
N ASP A 95 -22.37 -24.62 -10.24
CA ASP A 95 -22.49 -26.04 -9.87
C ASP A 95 -23.91 -26.41 -9.41
N THR A 96 -24.59 -25.50 -8.71
CA THR A 96 -25.97 -25.71 -8.25
C THR A 96 -26.95 -25.72 -9.43
N PHE A 97 -26.78 -24.79 -10.38
CA PHE A 97 -27.64 -24.71 -11.56
C PHE A 97 -27.39 -25.82 -12.59
N ASN A 98 -26.15 -26.29 -12.75
CA ASN A 98 -25.83 -27.39 -13.68
C ASN A 98 -26.21 -28.79 -13.16
N LYS A 99 -26.52 -28.93 -11.87
CA LYS A 99 -26.98 -30.19 -11.25
C LYS A 99 -28.50 -30.28 -11.08
N GLY A 100 -29.23 -29.20 -11.40
CA GLY A 100 -30.69 -29.10 -11.32
C GLY A 100 -31.42 -29.56 -12.58
#